data_AF-A0AAV2BZG9-F1
#
_entry.id   AF-A0AAV2BZG9-F1
#
_cell.length_a   1.000
_cell.length_b   1.000
_cell.length_c   1.000
_cell.angle_alpha   90.00
_cell.angle_beta   90.00
_cell.angle_gamma   90.00
#
_symmetry.space_group_name_H-M   'P 1'
#
loop_
_entity.id
_entity.type
_entity.pdbx_description
1 polymer ?
#
loop_
_entity_poly.entity_id
_entity_poly.type
_entity_poly.pdbx_seq_one_letter_code
_entity_poly.pdbx_strand_id
1 'polypeptide(L)'
;MRGLITFCELKLPPDVAGATFMAIGASSPELFSSIIGSFVTEGDIGVGAVIGSAVFNILGITGVAGIALWNEVLEIDWYPMVRDCIAYSITVLCLVGIIYDNIVTWWESVILLGIFFLYILLMYFNTSVEKSTRSLARRIGPDSCFCRSCQDKGTEEEKEPLLKEKVFVPELYSSPQKPALSPADKISVTVSECTGRKDPQGNEIISETQPKDEEDDDETSLCSPPRHGIVRFLWWLVMWPASLLLTITIPNSSYPKCVKAFPLTFLVSIAWLGVLSYLAVWMVTIIGYTLSIPDSVSGLTILAVGASVPDLITSVLVAKSGQGNMAISNLVGSNNFDISICLGVPWLAKTLLSDEGYLRLYSTVLSFAVAVLLITLVIFFMIFQLAGWKLNRMVGLTCLLVYALYIIFACLFEFNVFGYFNPPTCYP
;
A
#
# COMPACT_ATOMS: atom_id res chain seq x y z
N MET A 1 2.12 -12.41 -6.08
CA MET A 1 2.91 -11.50 -6.95
C MET A 1 3.49 -12.16 -8.21
N ARG A 2 4.01 -13.41 -8.20
CA ARG A 2 4.59 -14.05 -9.39
C ARG A 2 3.66 -14.18 -10.61
N GLY A 3 2.35 -14.37 -10.41
CA GLY A 3 1.39 -14.41 -11.51
C GLY A 3 1.24 -13.06 -12.23
N LEU A 4 1.27 -11.95 -11.49
CA LEU A 4 1.01 -10.60 -12.02
C LEU A 4 2.03 -10.20 -13.10
N ILE A 5 3.24 -10.77 -13.03
CA ILE A 5 4.35 -10.58 -13.98
C ILE A 5 4.06 -11.24 -15.34
N THR A 6 3.26 -12.32 -15.37
CA THR A 6 2.90 -13.02 -16.61
C THR A 6 1.77 -12.32 -17.39
N PHE A 7 1.11 -11.32 -16.80
CA PHE A 7 -0.01 -10.60 -17.41
C PHE A 7 0.41 -9.54 -18.44
N CYS A 8 1.69 -9.13 -18.45
CA CYS A 8 2.24 -8.25 -19.48
C CYS A 8 2.16 -8.81 -20.92
N GLU A 9 1.78 -10.09 -21.08
CA GLU A 9 1.52 -10.75 -22.37
C GLU A 9 0.09 -10.52 -22.91
N LEU A 10 -0.80 -9.89 -22.14
CA LEU A 10 -2.10 -9.41 -22.63
C LEU A 10 -1.95 -7.98 -23.15
N LYS A 11 -2.57 -7.67 -24.30
CA LYS A 11 -2.53 -6.37 -25.01
C LYS A 11 -3.18 -5.19 -24.25
N LEU A 12 -3.03 -5.13 -22.93
CA LEU A 12 -3.39 -3.99 -22.10
C LEU A 12 -2.14 -3.14 -21.86
N PRO A 13 -2.26 -1.81 -21.72
CA PRO A 13 -1.13 -0.98 -21.33
C PRO A 13 -0.57 -1.51 -19.99
N PRO A 14 0.73 -1.83 -19.92
CA PRO A 14 1.35 -2.40 -18.72
C PRO A 14 1.17 -1.48 -17.51
N ASP A 15 1.07 -0.17 -17.74
CA ASP A 15 0.86 0.85 -16.72
C ASP A 15 -0.51 0.74 -16.04
N VAL A 16 -1.56 0.40 -16.80
CA VAL A 16 -2.94 0.30 -16.28
C VAL A 16 -3.18 -1.06 -15.64
N ALA A 17 -2.64 -2.13 -16.24
CA ALA A 17 -2.79 -3.48 -15.70
C ALA A 17 -1.95 -3.67 -14.42
N GLY A 18 -0.72 -3.16 -14.40
CA GLY A 18 0.14 -3.17 -13.21
C GLY A 18 -0.49 -2.37 -12.08
N ALA A 19 -0.82 -1.09 -12.31
CA ALA A 19 -1.38 -0.24 -11.26
C ALA A 19 -2.70 -0.77 -10.68
N THR A 20 -3.63 -1.24 -11.52
CA THR A 20 -4.96 -1.67 -11.06
C THR A 20 -4.93 -3.03 -10.36
N PHE A 21 -4.26 -4.04 -10.95
CA PHE A 21 -4.25 -5.38 -10.36
C PHE A 21 -3.28 -5.52 -9.20
N MET A 22 -2.18 -4.73 -9.16
CA MET A 22 -1.32 -4.66 -7.98
C MET A 22 -2.04 -3.96 -6.83
N ALA A 23 -2.76 -2.87 -7.09
CA ALA A 23 -3.56 -2.20 -6.06
C ALA A 23 -4.67 -3.12 -5.52
N ILE A 24 -5.42 -3.82 -6.39
CA ILE A 24 -6.43 -4.80 -5.95
C ILE A 24 -5.78 -5.91 -5.12
N GLY A 25 -4.62 -6.41 -5.52
CA GLY A 25 -3.92 -7.48 -4.79
C GLY A 25 -3.37 -7.02 -3.43
N ALA A 26 -2.90 -5.78 -3.34
CA ALA A 26 -2.35 -5.20 -2.13
C ALA A 26 -3.46 -4.88 -1.11
N SER A 27 -4.56 -4.26 -1.55
CA SER A 27 -5.76 -3.94 -0.75
C SER A 27 -6.77 -5.10 -0.59
N SER A 28 -6.44 -6.29 -1.09
CA SER A 28 -7.32 -7.47 -0.98
C SER A 28 -7.59 -7.86 0.49
N PRO A 29 -6.60 -7.88 1.40
CA PRO A 29 -6.84 -8.17 2.81
C PRO A 29 -7.87 -7.24 3.45
N GLU A 30 -7.82 -5.94 3.15
CA GLU A 30 -8.73 -4.88 3.61
C GLU A 30 -10.15 -5.07 3.05
N LEU A 31 -10.26 -5.37 1.75
CA LEU A 31 -11.55 -5.68 1.14
C LEU A 31 -12.21 -6.87 1.83
N PHE A 32 -11.46 -7.96 2.06
CA PHE A 32 -11.99 -9.15 2.70
C PHE A 32 -12.33 -8.92 4.17
N SER A 33 -11.48 -8.22 4.93
CA SER A 33 -11.77 -7.92 6.34
C SER A 33 -13.03 -7.06 6.50
N SER A 34 -13.28 -6.13 5.58
CA SER A 34 -14.51 -5.33 5.51
C SER A 34 -15.75 -6.16 5.14
N ILE A 35 -15.64 -7.08 4.16
CA ILE A 35 -16.71 -8.02 3.80
C ILE A 35 -17.07 -8.89 5.01
N ILE A 36 -16.07 -9.48 5.67
CA ILE A 36 -16.27 -10.32 6.85
C ILE A 36 -16.90 -9.50 7.98
N GLY A 37 -16.41 -8.27 8.18
CA GLY A 37 -16.98 -7.31 9.13
C GLY A 37 -18.48 -7.08 8.93
N SER A 38 -18.86 -6.81 7.69
CA SER A 38 -20.22 -6.41 7.31
C SER A 38 -21.21 -7.59 7.21
N PHE A 39 -20.76 -8.76 6.78
CA PHE A 39 -21.63 -9.92 6.52
C PHE A 39 -21.58 -11.01 7.58
N VAL A 40 -20.46 -11.19 8.27
CA VAL A 40 -20.26 -12.35 9.17
C VAL A 40 -20.30 -11.94 10.62
N THR A 41 -19.52 -10.93 11.00
CA THR A 41 -19.42 -10.52 12.41
C THR A 41 -20.49 -9.51 12.82
N GLU A 42 -21.23 -8.94 11.86
CA GLU A 42 -22.24 -7.88 12.06
C GLU A 42 -21.79 -6.79 13.05
N GLY A 43 -20.50 -6.46 12.98
CA GLY A 43 -19.82 -5.68 14.00
C GLY A 43 -18.83 -4.71 13.37
N ASP A 44 -18.44 -3.70 14.15
CA ASP A 44 -17.65 -2.57 13.68
C ASP A 44 -16.18 -2.93 13.36
N ILE A 45 -15.78 -4.20 13.55
CA ILE A 45 -14.41 -4.68 13.38
C ILE A 45 -13.88 -4.46 11.96
N GLY A 46 -14.72 -4.66 10.93
CA GLY A 46 -14.31 -4.47 9.53
C GLY A 46 -14.07 -3.00 9.19
N VAL A 47 -14.93 -2.12 9.68
CA VAL A 47 -14.78 -0.67 9.48
C VAL A 47 -13.57 -0.15 10.27
N GLY A 48 -13.41 -0.61 11.51
CA GLY A 48 -12.23 -0.33 12.33
C GLY A 48 -10.93 -0.79 11.67
N ALA A 49 -10.91 -1.96 11.03
CA ALA A 49 -9.74 -2.44 10.30
C ALA A 49 -9.32 -1.52 9.14
N VAL A 50 -10.29 -1.04 8.35
CA VAL A 50 -10.00 -0.12 7.23
C VAL A 50 -9.52 1.24 7.73
N ILE A 51 -10.17 1.81 8.76
CA ILE A 51 -9.76 3.10 9.35
C ILE A 51 -8.37 2.98 9.98
N GLY A 52 -8.12 1.91 10.72
CA GLY A 52 -6.83 1.63 11.34
C GLY A 52 -5.72 1.44 10.31
N SER A 53 -5.98 0.68 9.24
CA SER A 53 -5.06 0.48 8.12
C SER A 53 -4.73 1.83 7.49
N ALA A 54 -5.73 2.68 7.28
CA ALA A 54 -5.52 3.99 6.70
C ALA A 54 -4.60 4.89 7.55
N VAL A 55 -4.74 4.90 8.87
CA VAL A 55 -3.84 5.64 9.78
C VAL A 55 -2.43 5.02 9.80
N PHE A 56 -2.34 3.69 9.82
CA PHE A 56 -1.06 2.99 9.74
C PHE A 56 -0.35 3.23 8.41
N ASN A 57 -1.06 3.31 7.29
CA ASN A 57 -0.50 3.58 5.97
C ASN A 57 0.11 4.98 5.89
N ILE A 58 -0.58 6.02 6.37
CA ILE A 58 -0.01 7.38 6.36
C ILE A 58 1.11 7.55 7.38
N LEU A 59 0.95 7.11 8.64
CA LEU A 59 1.94 7.40 9.69
C LEU A 59 2.92 6.25 9.93
N GLY A 60 2.43 5.02 10.04
CA GLY A 60 3.22 3.83 10.32
C GLY A 60 4.17 3.50 9.17
N ILE A 61 3.65 3.31 7.95
CA ILE A 61 4.47 2.94 6.79
C ILE A 61 5.43 4.06 6.42
N THR A 62 4.96 5.31 6.32
CA THR A 62 5.86 6.48 6.11
C THR A 62 6.93 6.56 7.21
N GLY A 63 6.55 6.24 8.44
CA GLY A 63 7.42 6.17 9.59
C GLY A 63 8.56 5.17 9.43
N VAL A 64 8.21 3.92 9.10
CA VAL A 64 9.16 2.85 8.85
C VAL A 64 10.01 3.13 7.60
N ALA A 65 9.41 3.64 6.53
CA ALA A 65 10.13 4.03 5.31
C ALA A 65 11.17 5.13 5.59
N GLY A 66 10.83 6.13 6.39
CA GLY A 66 11.77 7.17 6.82
C GLY A 66 12.92 6.62 7.67
N ILE A 67 12.67 5.66 8.57
CA ILE A 67 13.74 4.99 9.34
C ILE A 67 14.61 4.11 8.43
N ALA A 68 13.99 3.41 7.48
CA ALA A 68 14.70 2.55 6.53
C ALA A 68 15.68 3.34 5.64
N LEU A 69 15.41 4.63 5.42
CA LEU A 69 16.27 5.61 4.74
C LEU A 69 17.23 6.31 5.73
N TRP A 70 17.91 5.55 6.59
CA TRP A 70 18.67 6.13 7.71
C TRP A 70 19.73 7.17 7.32
N ASN A 71 20.36 6.99 6.15
CA ASN A 71 21.43 7.86 5.64
C ASN A 71 21.05 8.62 4.36
N GLU A 72 19.82 8.45 3.87
CA GLU A 72 19.37 9.01 2.60
C GLU A 72 18.26 10.03 2.84
N VAL A 73 18.23 11.07 2.01
CA VAL A 73 17.17 12.08 2.05
C VAL A 73 16.48 12.05 0.71
N LEU A 74 15.18 11.79 0.74
CA LEU A 74 14.38 11.60 -0.45
C LEU A 74 13.49 12.82 -0.66
N GLU A 75 13.70 13.51 -1.77
CA GLU A 75 12.91 14.69 -2.13
C GLU A 75 11.56 14.27 -2.70
N ILE A 76 10.51 14.96 -2.25
CA ILE A 76 9.13 14.69 -2.62
C ILE A 76 8.56 15.89 -3.37
N ASP A 77 7.86 15.61 -4.46
CA ASP A 77 7.09 16.59 -5.18
C ASP A 77 5.82 16.94 -4.41
N TRP A 78 5.63 18.23 -4.16
CA TRP A 78 4.48 18.73 -3.43
C TRP A 78 3.15 18.52 -4.16
N TYR A 79 3.16 18.53 -5.50
CA TYR A 79 1.93 18.55 -6.28
C TYR A 79 1.10 17.25 -6.16
N PRO A 80 1.67 16.05 -6.42
CA PRO A 80 0.94 14.79 -6.24
C PRO A 80 0.46 14.61 -4.80
N MET A 81 1.31 14.94 -3.82
CA MET A 81 1.00 14.84 -2.40
C MET A 81 -0.21 15.68 -2.01
N VAL A 82 -0.26 16.94 -2.45
CA VAL A 82 -1.37 17.85 -2.16
C VAL A 82 -2.65 17.37 -2.82
N ARG A 83 -2.58 16.98 -4.10
CA ARG A 83 -3.72 16.48 -4.86
C ARG A 83 -4.35 15.28 -4.15
N ASP A 84 -3.53 14.30 -3.75
CA ASP A 84 -4.00 13.07 -3.13
C ASP A 84 -4.50 13.31 -1.72
N CYS A 85 -3.84 14.17 -0.92
CA CYS A 85 -4.34 14.58 0.41
C CYS A 85 -5.67 15.34 0.33
N ILE A 86 -5.89 16.19 -0.68
CA ILE A 86 -7.17 16.89 -0.88
C ILE A 86 -8.26 15.90 -1.26
N ALA A 87 -8.00 15.02 -2.23
CA ALA A 87 -8.96 14.00 -2.65
C ALA A 87 -9.34 13.09 -1.47
N TYR A 88 -8.34 12.64 -0.72
CA TYR A 88 -8.54 11.82 0.47
C TYR A 88 -9.29 12.57 1.57
N SER A 89 -9.02 13.86 1.78
CA SER A 89 -9.80 14.70 2.73
C SER A 89 -11.27 14.77 2.36
N ILE A 90 -11.61 14.90 1.07
CA ILE A 90 -13.00 14.92 0.58
C ILE A 90 -13.67 13.57 0.85
N THR A 91 -12.99 12.45 0.56
CA THR A 91 -13.50 11.10 0.81
C THR A 91 -13.75 10.87 2.30
N VAL A 92 -12.80 11.24 3.17
CA VAL A 92 -12.93 11.11 4.63
C VAL A 92 -14.05 12.00 5.17
N LEU A 93 -14.19 13.24 4.70
CA LEU A 93 -15.29 14.12 5.10
C LEU A 93 -16.65 13.55 4.71
N CYS A 94 -16.76 12.95 3.53
CA CYS A 94 -17.97 12.24 3.13
C CYS A 94 -18.24 11.05 4.05
N LEU A 95 -17.21 10.27 4.39
CA LEU A 95 -17.32 9.14 5.31
C LEU A 95 -17.80 9.57 6.71
N VAL A 96 -17.27 10.67 7.26
CA VAL A 96 -17.74 11.25 8.53
C VAL A 96 -19.23 11.60 8.45
N GLY A 97 -19.68 12.15 7.32
CA GLY A 97 -21.10 12.46 7.09
C GLY A 97 -21.98 11.20 7.08
N ILE A 98 -21.55 10.15 6.38
CA ILE A 98 -22.28 8.87 6.26
C ILE A 98 -22.37 8.14 7.60
N ILE A 99 -21.35 8.24 8.46
CA ILE A 99 -21.32 7.53 9.75
C ILE A 99 -22.02 8.34 10.87
N TYR A 100 -22.38 9.60 10.62
CA TYR A 100 -22.85 10.52 11.66
C TYR A 100 -24.12 10.03 12.37
N ASP A 101 -25.07 9.46 11.65
CA ASP A 101 -26.33 8.93 12.19
C ASP A 101 -26.26 7.43 12.56
N ASN A 102 -25.10 6.80 12.38
CA ASN A 102 -24.84 5.38 12.57
C ASN A 102 -25.70 4.44 11.71
N ILE A 103 -26.31 4.94 10.63
CA ILE A 103 -27.15 4.14 9.72
C ILE A 103 -26.67 4.38 8.29
N VAL A 104 -25.99 3.38 7.72
CA VAL A 104 -25.54 3.45 6.33
C VAL A 104 -26.61 2.91 5.40
N THR A 105 -27.05 3.74 4.47
CA THR A 105 -28.01 3.41 3.42
C THR A 105 -27.32 3.09 2.09
N TRP A 106 -28.08 2.52 1.14
CA TRP A 106 -27.54 2.15 -0.17
C TRP A 106 -27.05 3.36 -0.97
N TRP A 107 -27.73 4.51 -0.89
CA TRP A 107 -27.37 5.71 -1.67
C TRP A 107 -26.10 6.37 -1.13
N GLU A 108 -25.87 6.33 0.18
CA GLU A 108 -24.62 6.76 0.82
C GLU A 108 -23.42 5.92 0.36
N SER A 109 -23.63 4.61 0.27
CA SER A 109 -22.62 3.69 -0.28
C SER A 109 -22.32 3.99 -1.76
N VAL A 110 -23.35 4.31 -2.56
CA VAL A 110 -23.17 4.73 -3.96
C VAL A 110 -22.44 6.08 -4.06
N ILE A 111 -22.71 7.05 -3.19
CA ILE A 111 -21.97 8.31 -3.15
C ILE A 111 -20.48 8.06 -2.88
N LEU A 112 -20.18 7.21 -1.91
CA LEU A 112 -18.81 6.87 -1.54
C LEU A 112 -18.02 6.25 -2.71
N LEU A 113 -18.67 5.34 -3.46
CA LEU A 113 -18.12 4.76 -4.70
C LEU A 113 -18.02 5.80 -5.83
N GLY A 114 -18.99 6.70 -5.93
CA GLY A 114 -19.03 7.78 -6.92
C GLY A 114 -17.89 8.79 -6.74
N ILE A 115 -17.54 9.13 -5.49
CA ILE A 115 -16.39 9.98 -5.17
C ILE A 115 -15.08 9.34 -5.65
N PHE A 116 -14.94 8.03 -5.51
CA PHE A 116 -13.77 7.32 -6.03
C PHE A 116 -13.70 7.30 -7.55
N PHE A 117 -14.83 7.12 -8.22
CA PHE A 117 -14.88 7.27 -9.68
C PHE A 117 -14.47 8.69 -10.11
N LEU A 118 -14.93 9.72 -9.40
CA LEU A 118 -14.51 11.10 -9.63
C LEU A 118 -13.01 11.30 -9.37
N TYR A 119 -12.45 10.65 -8.36
CA TYR A 119 -11.01 10.66 -8.07
C TYR A 119 -10.21 10.02 -9.22
N ILE A 120 -10.62 8.86 -9.73
CA ILE A 120 -9.99 8.23 -10.91
C ILE A 120 -10.07 9.17 -12.12
N LEU A 121 -11.20 9.84 -12.32
CA LEU A 121 -11.38 10.79 -13.41
C LEU A 121 -10.45 12.01 -13.25
N LEU A 122 -10.30 12.55 -12.04
CA LEU A 122 -9.32 13.60 -11.74
C LEU A 122 -7.88 13.14 -12.01
N MET A 123 -7.55 11.89 -11.65
CA MET A 123 -6.24 11.30 -11.93
C MET A 123 -6.00 11.11 -13.43
N TYR A 124 -7.05 10.74 -14.19
CA TYR A 124 -6.97 10.62 -15.64
C TYR A 124 -6.64 11.97 -16.32
N PHE A 125 -7.22 13.07 -15.84
CA PHE A 125 -6.94 14.42 -16.34
C PHE A 125 -5.76 15.12 -15.64
N ASN A 126 -4.96 14.40 -14.85
CA ASN A 126 -3.92 14.95 -13.98
C ASN A 126 -2.95 15.90 -14.71
N THR A 127 -2.53 15.58 -15.94
CA THR A 127 -1.59 16.44 -16.71
C THR A 127 -2.16 17.83 -16.99
N SER A 128 -3.48 17.93 -17.20
CA SER A 128 -4.14 19.21 -17.46
C SER A 128 -4.36 19.99 -16.16
N VAL A 129 -4.70 19.28 -15.08
CA VAL A 129 -4.85 19.86 -13.74
C VAL A 129 -3.50 20.39 -13.25
N GLU A 130 -2.41 19.64 -13.44
CA GLU A 130 -1.08 20.02 -12.99
C GLU A 130 -0.59 21.31 -13.64
N LYS A 131 -0.75 21.44 -14.96
CA LYS A 131 -0.40 22.67 -15.69
C LYS A 131 -1.18 23.87 -15.17
N SER A 132 -2.47 23.70 -14.89
CA SER A 132 -3.34 24.74 -14.35
C SER A 132 -2.95 25.12 -12.91
N THR A 133 -2.75 24.14 -12.03
CA THR A 133 -2.37 24.35 -10.63
C THR A 133 -1.00 24.99 -10.50
N ARG A 134 0.00 24.56 -11.28
CA ARG A 134 1.34 25.19 -11.30
C ARG A 134 1.32 26.59 -11.90
N SER A 135 0.40 26.89 -12.82
CA SER A 135 0.15 28.26 -13.31
C SER A 135 -0.47 29.13 -12.23
N LEU A 136 -1.46 28.61 -11.49
CA LEU A 136 -2.11 29.31 -10.38
C LEU A 136 -1.15 29.55 -9.20
N ALA A 137 -0.35 28.57 -8.82
CA ALA A 137 0.66 28.69 -7.75
C ALA A 137 1.67 29.81 -8.05
N ARG A 138 2.10 29.96 -9.31
CA ARG A 138 2.97 31.07 -9.74
C ARG A 138 2.32 32.45 -9.61
N ARG A 139 0.98 32.53 -9.66
CA ARG A 139 0.23 33.79 -9.49
C ARG A 139 0.01 34.18 -8.04
N ILE A 140 0.04 33.21 -7.11
CA ILE A 140 -0.22 33.44 -5.68
C ILE A 140 1.02 34.00 -4.95
N GLY A 141 2.15 34.14 -5.65
CA GLY A 141 3.36 34.80 -5.14
C GLY A 141 4.27 33.85 -4.33
N PRO A 142 5.56 34.22 -4.19
CA PRO A 142 6.60 33.38 -3.58
C PRO A 142 6.44 33.15 -2.06
N ASP A 143 5.56 33.89 -1.40
CA ASP A 143 5.34 33.82 0.07
C ASP A 143 4.31 32.75 0.49
N SER A 144 3.73 32.02 -0.46
CA SER A 144 2.81 30.92 -0.16
C SER A 144 3.60 29.67 0.28
N CYS A 145 3.16 29.06 1.38
CA CYS A 145 3.79 27.91 2.07
C CYS A 145 4.16 26.73 1.14
N PHE A 146 3.50 26.65 -0.03
CA PHE A 146 3.73 25.68 -1.09
C PHE A 146 5.09 25.81 -1.82
N CYS A 147 5.71 26.99 -1.83
CA CYS A 147 6.83 27.32 -2.71
C CYS A 147 8.23 27.18 -2.08
N ARG A 148 8.40 26.55 -0.91
CA ARG A 148 9.74 26.33 -0.33
C ARG A 148 10.67 25.46 -1.19
N SER A 149 10.10 24.69 -2.13
CA SER A 149 10.83 23.86 -3.10
C SER A 149 11.07 24.55 -4.46
N CYS A 150 10.41 25.68 -4.74
CA CYS A 150 10.53 26.37 -6.03
C CYS A 150 11.82 27.21 -6.17
N GLN A 151 12.56 27.44 -5.08
CA GLN A 151 13.63 28.44 -5.07
C GLN A 151 15.01 27.91 -5.53
N ASP A 152 15.17 26.60 -5.77
CA ASP A 152 16.47 26.00 -6.14
C ASP A 152 16.58 25.47 -7.58
N LYS A 153 15.54 25.59 -8.42
CA LYS A 153 15.64 25.15 -9.83
C LYS A 153 15.84 26.34 -10.76
N GLY A 154 17.07 26.86 -10.77
CA GLY A 154 17.59 27.61 -11.91
C GLY A 154 17.67 26.69 -13.14
N THR A 155 17.11 27.15 -14.25
CA THR A 155 17.41 26.73 -15.64
C THR A 155 18.15 25.40 -15.81
N GLU A 156 17.41 24.28 -15.77
CA GLU A 156 17.76 23.10 -16.56
C GLU A 156 16.50 22.60 -17.27
N GLU A 157 16.71 22.22 -18.53
CA GLU A 157 15.70 21.95 -19.53
C GLU A 157 14.69 20.88 -19.09
N GLU A 158 13.46 21.14 -19.52
CA GLU A 158 12.29 20.28 -19.55
C GLU A 158 12.63 18.80 -19.84
N LYS A 159 12.72 17.98 -18.80
CA LYS A 159 12.49 16.54 -18.97
C LYS A 159 11.00 16.36 -19.20
N GLU A 160 10.68 15.89 -20.41
CA GLU A 160 9.37 15.44 -20.87
C GLU A 160 8.61 14.67 -19.78
N PRO A 161 7.25 14.73 -19.79
CA PRO A 161 6.45 13.99 -18.84
C PRO A 161 6.67 12.49 -19.06
N LEU A 162 7.17 11.83 -18.02
CA LEU A 162 7.01 10.43 -17.60
C LEU A 162 6.15 9.53 -18.52
N LEU A 163 6.59 9.30 -19.76
CA LEU A 163 6.01 8.32 -20.67
C LEU A 163 7.13 7.55 -21.37
N LYS A 164 8.06 7.07 -20.54
CA LYS A 164 9.04 6.02 -20.85
C LYS A 164 9.72 5.57 -19.55
N GLU A 165 8.96 5.49 -18.47
CA GLU A 165 9.45 4.71 -17.34
C GLU A 165 9.19 3.25 -17.72
N LYS A 166 10.27 2.54 -18.01
CA LYS A 166 10.25 1.08 -17.95
C LYS A 166 9.58 0.74 -16.62
N VAL A 167 8.48 0.00 -16.65
CA VAL A 167 8.00 -0.70 -15.45
C VAL A 167 9.23 -1.34 -14.82
N PHE A 168 9.61 -0.86 -13.64
CA PHE A 168 10.69 -1.44 -12.87
C PHE A 168 10.22 -2.82 -12.42
N VAL A 169 10.48 -3.81 -13.27
CA VAL A 169 10.71 -5.17 -12.80
C VAL A 169 12.03 -5.06 -12.04
N PRO A 170 12.09 -5.40 -10.73
CA PRO A 170 13.36 -5.47 -10.02
C PRO A 170 14.37 -6.22 -10.87
N GLU A 171 15.57 -5.69 -11.02
CA GLU A 171 16.64 -6.25 -11.84
C GLU A 171 17.26 -7.50 -11.18
N LEU A 172 16.40 -8.43 -10.75
CA LEU A 172 16.69 -9.73 -10.16
C LEU A 172 16.59 -10.87 -11.20
N TYR A 173 16.62 -10.52 -12.49
CA TYR A 173 16.54 -11.51 -13.58
C TYR A 173 17.41 -11.09 -14.77
N SER A 174 18.71 -10.96 -14.55
CA SER A 174 19.68 -11.27 -15.62
C SER A 174 20.37 -12.58 -15.25
N SER A 175 19.92 -13.68 -15.84
CA SER A 175 20.61 -14.96 -15.70
C SER A 175 22.03 -14.82 -16.26
N PRO A 176 23.09 -15.22 -15.52
CA PRO A 176 24.41 -15.35 -16.12
C PRO A 176 24.41 -16.53 -17.08
N GLN A 177 24.53 -16.27 -18.38
CA GLN A 177 24.93 -17.28 -19.35
C GLN A 177 26.33 -17.81 -18.97
N LYS A 178 26.45 -19.09 -18.64
CA LYS A 178 27.75 -19.78 -18.57
C LYS A 178 28.20 -20.24 -19.98
N PRO A 179 29.51 -20.18 -20.32
CA PRO A 179 30.01 -20.49 -21.67
C PRO A 179 30.53 -21.94 -21.86
N ALA A 180 30.63 -22.30 -23.16
CA ALA A 180 31.40 -23.37 -23.85
C ALA A 180 30.77 -24.80 -23.93
N LEU A 181 30.69 -25.53 -25.06
CA LEU A 181 31.35 -25.47 -26.39
C LEU A 181 30.68 -26.42 -27.47
N SER A 182 30.38 -25.88 -28.68
CA SER A 182 30.51 -26.37 -30.11
C SER A 182 29.96 -27.73 -30.68
N PRO A 183 29.79 -27.94 -32.02
CA PRO A 183 29.56 -27.02 -33.18
C PRO A 183 28.33 -27.38 -34.05
N ALA A 184 27.77 -26.40 -34.79
CA ALA A 184 27.60 -26.40 -36.27
C ALA A 184 26.44 -25.52 -36.78
N ASP A 185 26.75 -24.80 -37.86
CA ASP A 185 25.90 -24.19 -38.89
C ASP A 185 25.09 -22.90 -38.64
N LYS A 186 25.74 -21.80 -39.06
CA LYS A 186 25.29 -20.71 -39.97
C LYS A 186 23.85 -20.18 -39.82
N ILE A 187 23.70 -18.87 -39.58
CA ILE A 187 23.42 -17.83 -40.59
C ILE A 187 23.31 -16.45 -39.90
N SER A 188 23.92 -15.46 -40.57
CA SER A 188 24.06 -14.03 -40.31
C SER A 188 22.77 -13.22 -40.16
N VAL A 189 22.77 -12.16 -39.33
CA VAL A 189 22.35 -10.80 -39.73
C VAL A 189 23.11 -9.74 -38.91
N THR A 190 23.88 -8.91 -39.62
CA THR A 190 24.52 -7.65 -39.20
C THR A 190 23.53 -6.50 -39.14
N VAL A 191 23.60 -5.62 -38.13
CA VAL A 191 23.45 -4.15 -38.34
C VAL A 191 24.35 -3.37 -37.37
N SER A 192 25.12 -2.50 -38.01
CA SER A 192 26.09 -1.46 -37.66
C SER A 192 26.07 -0.72 -36.32
N GLU A 193 27.31 -0.47 -35.90
CA GLU A 193 27.85 0.46 -34.92
C GLU A 193 27.80 1.94 -35.41
N CYS A 194 27.71 2.89 -34.47
CA CYS A 194 28.26 4.27 -34.49
C CYS A 194 28.03 4.85 -33.08
N THR A 195 28.92 5.50 -32.33
CA THR A 195 30.32 5.88 -32.44
C THR A 195 30.70 6.37 -31.03
N GLY A 196 31.89 6.03 -30.53
CA GLY A 196 32.38 6.45 -29.21
C GLY A 196 32.92 7.89 -29.15
N ARG A 197 33.08 8.38 -27.92
CA ARG A 197 34.01 9.46 -27.58
C ARG A 197 34.70 9.10 -26.26
N LYS A 198 36.03 8.93 -26.31
CA LYS A 198 36.92 8.93 -25.14
C LYS A 198 37.40 10.36 -24.92
N ASP A 199 37.78 10.69 -23.69
CA ASP A 199 39.03 11.41 -23.45
C ASP A 199 39.58 11.13 -22.03
N PRO A 200 40.89 11.36 -21.81
CA PRO A 200 41.72 10.63 -20.88
C PRO A 200 42.25 11.53 -19.76
N GLN A 201 42.18 11.08 -18.51
CA GLN A 201 43.13 11.47 -17.47
C GLN A 201 43.03 10.50 -16.31
N GLY A 202 44.12 9.78 -16.08
CA GLY A 202 44.25 8.82 -15.01
C GLY A 202 44.21 9.50 -13.64
N ASN A 203 43.50 8.86 -12.73
CA ASN A 203 43.99 8.59 -11.38
C ASN A 203 43.26 7.36 -10.85
N GLU A 204 44.05 6.37 -10.43
CA GLU A 204 43.61 5.23 -9.65
C GLU A 204 43.19 5.70 -8.26
N ILE A 205 42.03 5.24 -7.78
CA ILE A 205 41.80 5.05 -6.35
C ILE A 205 41.32 3.62 -6.18
N ILE A 206 42.24 2.79 -5.69
CA ILE A 206 41.94 1.49 -5.11
C ILE A 206 41.13 1.76 -3.83
N SER A 207 39.91 1.26 -3.78
CA SER A 207 39.24 0.97 -2.52
C SER A 207 38.62 -0.40 -2.66
N GLU A 208 39.37 -1.40 -2.20
CA GLU A 208 38.86 -2.71 -1.82
C GLU A 208 37.58 -2.50 -1.00
N THR A 209 36.45 -2.95 -1.54
CA THR A 209 35.30 -3.25 -0.70
C THR A 209 35.15 -4.76 -0.75
N GLN A 210 35.45 -5.36 0.40
CA GLN A 210 35.22 -6.76 0.73
C GLN A 210 33.83 -7.22 0.27
N PRO A 211 33.67 -8.51 -0.09
CA PRO A 211 32.38 -9.06 -0.45
C PRO A 211 31.46 -8.92 0.77
N LYS A 212 30.45 -8.06 0.67
CA LYS A 212 29.31 -8.13 1.58
C LYS A 212 28.49 -9.31 1.11
N ASP A 213 28.36 -10.26 2.03
CA ASP A 213 27.58 -11.48 1.93
C ASP A 213 26.33 -11.24 1.09
N GLU A 214 26.31 -11.87 -0.09
CA GLU A 214 25.09 -12.10 -0.85
C GLU A 214 24.14 -12.84 0.11
N GLU A 215 23.08 -12.17 0.55
CA GLU A 215 21.93 -12.87 1.10
C GLU A 215 21.41 -13.74 -0.04
N ASP A 216 21.79 -15.03 0.00
CA ASP A 216 21.32 -16.06 -0.91
C ASP A 216 19.80 -15.90 -1.11
N ASP A 217 19.42 -15.42 -2.30
CA ASP A 217 18.15 -15.73 -2.93
C ASP A 217 18.16 -17.23 -3.24
N ASP A 218 18.14 -18.04 -2.18
CA ASP A 218 17.77 -19.44 -2.28
C ASP A 218 16.30 -19.44 -2.70
N GLU A 219 16.09 -19.67 -4.01
CA GLU A 219 14.84 -20.18 -4.54
C GLU A 219 14.28 -21.15 -3.51
N THR A 220 13.18 -20.77 -2.85
CA THR A 220 12.52 -21.58 -1.83
C THR A 220 11.90 -22.78 -2.52
N SER A 221 12.76 -23.75 -2.85
CA SER A 221 12.35 -25.06 -3.27
C SER A 221 11.67 -25.67 -2.05
N LEU A 222 10.37 -25.96 -2.18
CA LEU A 222 9.52 -26.47 -1.08
C LEU A 222 10.12 -27.67 -0.34
N CYS A 223 11.06 -28.36 -0.98
CA CYS A 223 11.63 -29.61 -0.53
C CYS A 223 13.08 -29.51 -0.04
N SER A 224 13.74 -28.35 -0.11
CA SER A 224 15.07 -28.18 0.49
C SER A 224 14.96 -27.44 1.83
N PRO A 225 15.17 -28.12 2.98
CA PRO A 225 15.25 -27.40 4.25
C PRO A 225 16.48 -26.45 4.22
N PRO A 226 16.38 -25.24 4.81
CA PRO A 226 17.48 -24.29 4.84
C PRO A 226 18.69 -24.93 5.54
N ARG A 227 19.86 -24.85 4.91
CA ARG A 227 21.06 -25.60 5.34
C ARG A 227 21.74 -25.03 6.60
N HIS A 228 21.42 -23.80 7.01
CA HIS A 228 22.00 -23.16 8.20
C HIS A 228 20.98 -22.33 8.99
N GLY A 229 21.04 -22.47 10.33
CA GLY A 229 20.28 -21.69 11.31
C GLY A 229 19.04 -22.39 11.88
N ILE A 230 19.04 -22.69 13.17
CA ILE A 230 17.90 -23.30 13.90
C ILE A 230 16.63 -22.45 13.75
N VAL A 231 16.75 -21.12 13.77
CA VAL A 231 15.61 -20.21 13.58
C VAL A 231 15.01 -20.34 12.18
N ARG A 232 15.84 -20.39 11.13
CA ARG A 232 15.39 -20.59 9.74
C ARG A 232 14.74 -21.96 9.56
N PHE A 233 15.29 -22.99 10.20
CA PHE A 233 14.71 -24.33 10.19
C PHE A 233 13.36 -24.40 10.91
N LEU A 234 13.23 -23.79 12.09
CA LEU A 234 11.96 -23.71 12.83
C LEU A 234 10.91 -22.91 12.06
N TRP A 235 11.30 -21.78 11.46
CA TRP A 235 10.41 -20.99 10.61
C TRP A 235 9.94 -21.77 9.39
N TRP A 236 10.86 -22.47 8.70
CA TRP A 236 10.52 -23.37 7.60
C TRP A 236 9.55 -24.46 8.05
N LEU A 237 9.80 -25.12 9.18
CA LEU A 237 8.93 -26.18 9.72
C LEU A 237 7.50 -25.67 10.00
N VAL A 238 7.37 -24.47 10.57
CA VAL A 238 6.06 -23.85 10.87
C VAL A 238 5.34 -23.46 9.58
N MET A 239 6.04 -22.88 8.60
CA MET A 239 5.46 -22.42 7.34
C MET A 239 5.27 -23.53 6.30
N TRP A 240 5.90 -24.69 6.50
CA TRP A 240 5.90 -25.79 5.54
C TRP A 240 4.49 -26.33 5.21
N PRO A 241 3.59 -26.59 6.19
CA PRO A 241 2.24 -27.07 5.89
C PRO A 241 1.44 -26.07 5.07
N ALA A 242 1.52 -24.79 5.42
CA ALA A 242 0.85 -23.71 4.69
C ALA A 242 1.42 -23.55 3.27
N SER A 243 2.75 -23.61 3.13
CA SER A 243 3.44 -23.49 1.85
C SER A 243 3.13 -24.68 0.92
N LEU A 244 3.06 -25.90 1.45
CA LEU A 244 2.66 -27.10 0.73
C LEU A 244 1.21 -26.97 0.23
N LEU A 245 0.29 -26.57 1.11
CA LEU A 245 -1.12 -26.37 0.78
C LEU A 245 -1.30 -25.34 -0.35
N LEU A 246 -0.62 -24.19 -0.25
CA LEU A 246 -0.66 -23.14 -1.26
C LEU A 246 -0.03 -23.58 -2.59
N THR A 247 1.03 -24.39 -2.55
CA THR A 247 1.69 -24.89 -3.77
C THR A 247 0.87 -25.96 -4.49
N ILE A 248 0.12 -26.78 -3.75
CA ILE A 248 -0.79 -27.78 -4.34
C ILE A 248 -2.01 -27.08 -4.97
N THR A 249 -2.51 -26.04 -4.33
CA THR A 249 -3.77 -25.39 -4.75
C THR A 249 -3.58 -24.28 -5.77
N ILE A 250 -2.49 -23.51 -5.72
CA ILE A 250 -2.18 -22.46 -6.69
C ILE A 250 -1.43 -23.10 -7.88
N PRO A 251 -2.03 -23.15 -9.09
CA PRO A 251 -1.34 -23.66 -10.25
C PRO A 251 -0.09 -22.81 -10.55
N ASN A 252 1.03 -23.45 -10.84
CA ASN A 252 2.26 -22.72 -11.11
C ASN A 252 2.25 -22.14 -12.55
N SER A 253 2.06 -20.83 -12.68
CA SER A 253 2.06 -20.11 -13.97
C SER A 253 3.47 -19.89 -14.54
N SER A 254 4.55 -20.27 -13.85
CA SER A 254 5.92 -20.06 -14.33
C SER A 254 6.33 -21.00 -15.49
N TYR A 255 5.53 -22.02 -15.82
CA TYR A 255 5.81 -22.89 -16.95
C TYR A 255 5.19 -22.36 -18.26
N PRO A 256 5.93 -22.31 -19.39
CA PRO A 256 5.47 -21.72 -20.66
C PRO A 256 4.23 -22.41 -21.26
N LYS A 257 3.91 -23.64 -20.84
CA LYS A 257 2.69 -24.36 -21.27
C LYS A 257 1.42 -23.96 -20.50
N CYS A 258 1.55 -23.23 -19.37
CA CYS A 258 0.46 -22.92 -18.44
C CYS A 258 0.05 -21.43 -18.42
N VAL A 259 0.54 -20.60 -19.36
CA VAL A 259 0.19 -19.17 -19.45
C VAL A 259 -1.33 -18.92 -19.57
N LYS A 260 -2.07 -19.85 -20.20
CA LYS A 260 -3.54 -19.79 -20.30
C LYS A 260 -4.26 -20.03 -18.97
N ALA A 261 -3.60 -20.66 -17.99
CA ALA A 261 -4.17 -20.90 -16.66
C ALA A 261 -3.95 -19.70 -15.72
N PHE A 262 -3.29 -18.62 -16.17
CA PHE A 262 -3.03 -17.44 -15.36
C PHE A 262 -4.27 -16.87 -14.64
N PRO A 263 -5.44 -16.66 -15.30
CA PRO A 263 -6.62 -16.11 -14.62
C PRO A 263 -7.08 -17.01 -13.47
N LEU A 264 -6.95 -18.32 -13.63
CA LEU A 264 -7.26 -19.29 -12.58
C LEU A 264 -6.28 -19.15 -11.42
N THR A 265 -4.98 -19.00 -11.67
CA THR A 265 -3.98 -18.79 -10.60
C THR A 265 -4.24 -17.52 -9.80
N PHE A 266 -4.68 -16.46 -10.48
CA PHE A 266 -5.03 -15.19 -9.86
C PHE A 266 -6.29 -15.32 -8.99
N LEU A 267 -7.36 -15.93 -9.52
CA LEU A 267 -8.60 -16.16 -8.79
C LEU A 267 -8.40 -17.07 -7.57
N VAL A 268 -7.61 -18.14 -7.70
CA VAL A 268 -7.30 -19.03 -6.58
C VAL A 268 -6.47 -18.30 -5.51
N SER A 269 -5.56 -17.41 -5.91
CA SER A 269 -4.80 -16.58 -4.97
C SER A 269 -5.71 -15.61 -4.21
N ILE A 270 -6.64 -14.94 -4.89
CA ILE A 270 -7.65 -14.06 -4.26
C ILE A 270 -8.54 -14.86 -3.29
N ALA A 271 -8.98 -16.06 -3.68
CA ALA A 271 -9.78 -16.91 -2.81
C ALA A 271 -9.00 -17.28 -1.53
N TRP A 272 -7.72 -17.62 -1.65
CA TRP A 272 -6.86 -17.86 -0.48
C TRP A 272 -6.66 -16.63 0.39
N LEU A 273 -6.52 -15.43 -0.20
CA LEU A 273 -6.49 -14.19 0.57
C LEU A 273 -7.77 -14.02 1.38
N GLY A 274 -8.94 -14.31 0.80
CA GLY A 274 -10.21 -14.29 1.53
C GLY A 274 -10.27 -15.29 2.68
N VAL A 275 -9.83 -16.53 2.47
CA VAL A 275 -9.78 -17.57 3.52
C VAL A 275 -8.82 -17.17 4.64
N LEU A 276 -7.63 -16.67 4.29
CA LEU A 276 -6.64 -16.23 5.27
C LEU A 276 -7.11 -15.00 6.05
N SER A 277 -7.76 -14.04 5.40
CA SER A 277 -8.37 -12.88 6.06
C SER A 277 -9.49 -13.30 7.02
N TYR A 278 -10.32 -14.28 6.66
CA TYR A 278 -11.32 -14.84 7.57
C TYR A 278 -10.70 -15.48 8.81
N LEU A 279 -9.68 -16.31 8.62
CA LEU A 279 -8.95 -16.91 9.74
C LEU A 279 -8.26 -15.84 10.60
N ALA A 280 -7.70 -14.80 10.00
CA ALA A 280 -7.05 -13.70 10.71
C ALA A 280 -8.06 -12.93 11.58
N VAL A 281 -9.19 -12.50 11.01
CA VAL A 281 -10.27 -11.83 11.76
C VAL A 281 -10.76 -12.72 12.90
N TRP A 282 -11.01 -14.00 12.62
CA TRP A 282 -11.48 -14.94 13.64
C TRP A 282 -10.48 -15.12 14.79
N MET A 283 -9.20 -15.30 14.48
CA MET A 283 -8.16 -15.42 15.51
C MET A 283 -8.00 -14.13 16.32
N VAL A 284 -8.06 -12.96 15.68
CA VAL A 284 -7.99 -11.66 16.36
C VAL A 284 -9.18 -11.49 17.31
N THR A 285 -10.40 -11.86 16.91
CA THR A 285 -11.58 -11.80 17.80
C THR A 285 -11.46 -12.72 19.00
N ILE A 286 -10.94 -13.95 18.84
CA ILE A 286 -10.70 -14.88 19.97
C ILE A 286 -9.66 -14.31 20.94
N ILE A 287 -8.58 -13.76 20.42
CA ILE A 287 -7.52 -13.14 21.23
C ILE A 287 -8.08 -11.91 21.95
N GLY A 288 -8.84 -11.06 21.26
CA GLY A 288 -9.52 -9.89 21.82
C GLY A 288 -10.42 -10.26 22.98
N TYR A 289 -11.30 -11.25 22.78
CA TYR A 289 -12.17 -11.77 23.83
C TYR A 289 -11.40 -12.31 25.04
N THR A 290 -10.30 -13.04 24.80
CA THR A 290 -9.47 -13.63 25.88
C THR A 290 -8.72 -12.56 26.67
N LEU A 291 -8.30 -11.47 26.01
CA LEU A 291 -7.59 -10.34 26.62
C LEU A 291 -8.52 -9.23 27.12
N SER A 292 -9.84 -9.40 27.02
CA SER A 292 -10.86 -8.37 27.30
C SER A 292 -10.60 -7.07 26.54
N ILE A 293 -10.12 -7.16 25.29
CA ILE A 293 -9.93 -6.04 24.37
C ILE A 293 -11.17 -5.96 23.46
N PRO A 294 -11.83 -4.79 23.37
CA PRO A 294 -12.98 -4.61 22.50
C PRO A 294 -12.67 -4.86 21.02
N ASP A 295 -13.65 -5.42 20.29
CA ASP A 295 -13.50 -5.77 18.88
C ASP A 295 -13.08 -4.57 18.02
N SER A 296 -13.62 -3.39 18.31
CA SER A 296 -13.28 -2.12 17.64
C SER A 296 -11.78 -1.78 17.74
N VAL A 297 -11.16 -1.96 18.92
CA VAL A 297 -9.72 -1.73 19.09
C VAL A 297 -8.88 -2.81 18.43
N SER A 298 -9.31 -4.07 18.50
CA SER A 298 -8.61 -5.17 17.83
C SER A 298 -8.57 -4.98 16.31
N GLY A 299 -9.66 -4.45 15.73
CA GLY A 299 -9.78 -4.03 14.34
C GLY A 299 -8.85 -2.87 14.00
N LEU A 300 -8.95 -1.77 14.75
CA LEU A 300 -8.17 -0.54 14.54
C LEU A 300 -6.64 -0.73 14.66
N THR A 301 -6.18 -1.77 15.36
CA THR A 301 -4.77 -1.95 15.69
C THR A 301 -4.16 -3.20 15.05
N ILE A 302 -4.45 -4.38 15.60
CA ILE A 302 -3.79 -5.64 15.22
C ILE A 302 -4.19 -6.04 13.80
N LEU A 303 -5.49 -6.04 13.51
CA LEU A 303 -5.99 -6.43 12.21
C LEU A 303 -5.59 -5.42 11.12
N ALA A 304 -5.68 -4.12 11.44
CA ALA A 304 -5.20 -3.03 10.61
C ALA A 304 -3.73 -3.21 10.21
N VAL A 305 -2.81 -3.31 11.18
CA VAL A 305 -1.38 -3.47 10.91
C VAL A 305 -1.10 -4.74 10.11
N GLY A 306 -1.81 -5.83 10.41
CA GLY A 306 -1.66 -7.11 9.71
C GLY A 306 -2.08 -7.04 8.23
N ALA A 307 -3.17 -6.34 7.93
CA ALA A 307 -3.67 -6.15 6.57
C ALA A 307 -2.68 -5.33 5.71
N SER A 308 -2.09 -4.29 6.30
CA SER A 308 -1.17 -3.37 5.60
C SER A 308 0.29 -3.84 5.47
N VAL A 309 0.64 -5.04 5.95
CA VAL A 309 2.03 -5.57 5.83
C VAL A 309 2.52 -5.63 4.37
N PRO A 310 1.72 -6.07 3.38
CA PRO A 310 2.13 -6.04 1.98
C PRO A 310 2.45 -4.62 1.48
N ASP A 311 1.65 -3.63 1.87
CA ASP A 311 1.87 -2.22 1.53
C ASP A 311 3.13 -1.65 2.20
N LEU A 312 3.39 -2.06 3.44
CA LEU A 312 4.62 -1.69 4.14
C LEU A 312 5.85 -2.17 3.38
N ILE A 313 5.87 -3.44 2.98
CA ILE A 313 7.01 -4.04 2.27
C ILE A 313 7.23 -3.35 0.93
N THR A 314 6.16 -3.17 0.14
CA THR A 314 6.26 -2.56 -1.19
C THR A 314 6.69 -1.10 -1.11
N SER A 315 6.12 -0.32 -0.18
CA SER A 315 6.44 1.10 -0.03
C SER A 315 7.86 1.33 0.47
N VAL A 316 8.35 0.49 1.39
CA VAL A 316 9.76 0.56 1.86
C VAL A 316 10.72 0.20 0.74
N LEU A 317 10.41 -0.81 -0.07
CA LEU A 317 11.25 -1.21 -1.22
C LEU A 317 11.35 -0.09 -2.27
N VAL A 318 10.22 0.53 -2.62
CA VAL A 318 10.17 1.64 -3.57
C VAL A 318 10.88 2.88 -3.01
N ALA A 319 10.72 3.16 -1.71
CA ALA A 319 11.43 4.25 -1.05
C ALA A 319 12.95 4.05 -1.08
N LYS A 320 13.44 2.84 -0.77
CA LYS A 320 14.87 2.46 -0.86
C LYS A 320 15.43 2.50 -2.28
N SER A 321 14.56 2.41 -3.29
CA SER A 321 14.94 2.56 -4.70
C SER A 321 15.04 4.02 -5.13
N GLY A 322 14.90 4.97 -4.20
CA GLY A 322 14.97 6.42 -4.47
C GLY A 322 13.69 7.00 -5.08
N GLN A 323 12.56 6.30 -5.01
CA GLN A 323 11.29 6.71 -5.63
C GLN A 323 10.25 7.14 -4.57
N GLY A 324 10.56 8.18 -3.79
CA GLY A 324 9.75 8.57 -2.62
C GLY A 324 8.38 9.12 -2.96
N ASN A 325 8.29 9.83 -4.08
CA ASN A 325 7.02 10.26 -4.65
C ASN A 325 6.06 9.10 -4.88
N MET A 326 6.58 8.02 -5.48
CA MET A 326 5.80 6.84 -5.78
C MET A 326 5.42 6.11 -4.49
N ALA A 327 6.36 5.97 -3.55
CA ALA A 327 6.08 5.32 -2.27
C ALA A 327 4.95 6.03 -1.50
N ILE A 328 5.01 7.36 -1.35
CA ILE A 328 4.00 8.09 -0.56
C ILE A 328 2.68 8.24 -1.31
N SER A 329 2.71 8.48 -2.63
CA SER A 329 1.46 8.55 -3.41
C SER A 329 0.73 7.20 -3.44
N ASN A 330 1.46 6.08 -3.42
CA ASN A 330 0.85 4.76 -3.27
C ASN A 330 0.13 4.61 -1.92
N LEU A 331 0.73 5.10 -0.83
CA LEU A 331 0.12 5.03 0.51
C LEU A 331 -1.16 5.88 0.63
N VAL A 332 -1.15 7.10 0.08
CA VAL A 332 -2.33 7.97 0.12
C VAL A 332 -3.40 7.49 -0.87
N GLY A 333 -3.00 7.01 -2.04
CA GLY A 333 -3.91 6.48 -3.08
C GLY A 333 -4.60 5.18 -2.68
N SER A 334 -3.86 4.22 -2.10
CA SER A 334 -4.43 2.97 -1.56
C SER A 334 -5.43 3.24 -0.45
N ASN A 335 -5.15 4.17 0.46
CA ASN A 335 -6.13 4.56 1.49
C ASN A 335 -7.44 5.12 0.92
N ASN A 336 -7.35 5.90 -0.16
CA ASN A 336 -8.54 6.39 -0.83
C ASN A 336 -9.31 5.25 -1.52
N PHE A 337 -8.60 4.26 -2.07
CA PHE A 337 -9.21 3.01 -2.56
C PHE A 337 -9.87 2.22 -1.43
N ASP A 338 -9.22 2.07 -0.28
CA ASP A 338 -9.74 1.26 0.83
C ASP A 338 -11.00 1.86 1.43
N ILE A 339 -11.01 3.17 1.69
CA ILE A 339 -12.20 3.82 2.22
C ILE A 339 -13.33 3.74 1.19
N SER A 340 -13.06 3.98 -0.09
CA SER A 340 -14.15 4.05 -1.06
C SER A 340 -14.63 2.69 -1.55
N ILE A 341 -13.73 1.81 -1.97
CA ILE A 341 -14.04 0.49 -2.52
C ILE A 341 -14.18 -0.54 -1.40
N CYS A 342 -13.20 -0.64 -0.51
CA CYS A 342 -13.20 -1.69 0.52
C CYS A 342 -14.31 -1.50 1.56
N LEU A 343 -14.77 -0.27 1.86
CA LEU A 343 -16.01 -0.06 2.64
C LEU A 343 -17.25 0.06 1.75
N GLY A 344 -17.18 0.83 0.66
CA GLY A 344 -18.36 1.14 -0.15
C GLY A 344 -18.97 -0.08 -0.85
N VAL A 345 -18.16 -1.01 -1.36
CA VAL A 345 -18.70 -2.22 -2.03
C VAL A 345 -19.38 -3.15 -1.04
N PRO A 346 -18.78 -3.53 0.11
CA PRO A 346 -19.46 -4.38 1.09
C PRO A 346 -20.71 -3.74 1.69
N TRP A 347 -20.69 -2.43 1.95
CA TRP A 347 -21.86 -1.71 2.46
C TRP A 347 -22.99 -1.64 1.42
N LEU A 348 -22.66 -1.37 0.16
CA LEU A 348 -23.66 -1.41 -0.91
C LEU A 348 -24.25 -2.82 -1.05
N ALA A 349 -23.40 -3.85 -1.01
CA ALA A 349 -23.86 -5.23 -1.09
C ALA A 349 -24.77 -5.60 0.09
N LYS A 350 -24.38 -5.27 1.33
CA LYS A 350 -25.19 -5.59 2.53
C LYS A 350 -26.50 -4.81 2.52
N THR A 351 -26.51 -3.53 2.16
CA THR A 351 -27.74 -2.71 2.10
C THR A 351 -28.70 -3.13 0.99
N LEU A 352 -28.21 -3.64 -0.14
CA LEU A 352 -29.06 -4.18 -1.22
C LEU A 352 -29.57 -5.60 -0.96
N LEU A 353 -28.81 -6.41 -0.22
CA LEU A 353 -29.15 -7.81 0.07
C LEU A 353 -29.93 -7.99 1.38
N SER A 354 -29.90 -7.01 2.28
CA SER A 354 -30.61 -7.08 3.57
C SER A 354 -32.04 -6.57 3.43
N ASP A 355 -32.98 -7.29 4.05
CA ASP A 355 -34.41 -6.94 4.04
C ASP A 355 -34.71 -5.57 4.67
N GLU A 356 -33.85 -5.12 5.60
CA GLU A 356 -33.93 -3.83 6.29
C GLU A 356 -33.54 -2.64 5.39
N GLY A 357 -32.73 -2.86 4.34
CA GLY A 357 -32.26 -1.80 3.43
C GLY A 357 -31.20 -0.85 3.99
N TYR A 358 -30.72 -1.08 5.22
CA TYR A 358 -29.67 -0.28 5.87
C TYR A 358 -28.70 -1.15 6.69
N LEU A 359 -27.51 -0.63 6.95
CA LEU A 359 -26.48 -1.20 7.83
C LEU A 359 -26.34 -0.32 9.08
N ARG A 360 -26.48 -0.89 10.28
CA ARG A 360 -26.24 -0.15 11.54
C ARG A 360 -24.82 -0.31 12.01
N LEU A 361 -24.20 0.81 12.39
CA LEU A 361 -22.93 0.87 13.11
C LEU A 361 -23.25 1.02 14.60
N TYR A 362 -22.56 0.28 15.47
CA TYR A 362 -22.94 0.23 16.90
C TYR A 362 -22.02 1.08 17.78
N SER A 363 -20.78 1.30 17.35
CA SER A 363 -19.74 1.94 18.16
C SER A 363 -19.66 3.44 17.93
N THR A 364 -19.98 4.23 18.97
CA THR A 364 -19.67 5.67 18.98
C THR A 364 -18.19 5.95 18.76
N VAL A 365 -17.31 5.03 19.21
CA VAL A 365 -15.86 5.11 19.02
C VAL A 365 -15.47 5.11 17.55
N LEU A 366 -16.23 4.43 16.68
CA LEU A 366 -15.96 4.39 15.25
C LEU A 366 -16.14 5.78 14.62
N SER A 367 -17.23 6.48 14.94
CA SER A 367 -17.48 7.84 14.46
C SER A 367 -16.37 8.80 14.91
N PHE A 368 -15.89 8.68 16.15
CA PHE A 368 -14.74 9.43 16.64
C PHE A 368 -13.44 9.04 15.93
N ALA A 369 -13.19 7.75 15.67
CA ALA A 369 -11.98 7.27 15.01
C ALA A 369 -11.86 7.84 13.58
N VAL A 370 -12.97 7.92 12.83
CA VAL A 370 -13.00 8.54 11.50
C VAL A 370 -12.75 10.06 11.59
N ALA A 371 -13.32 10.74 12.58
CA ALA A 371 -13.05 12.16 12.79
C ALA A 371 -11.58 12.44 13.13
N VAL A 372 -10.96 11.59 13.96
CA VAL A 372 -9.53 11.67 14.30
C VAL A 372 -8.66 11.38 13.08
N LEU A 373 -9.07 10.46 12.19
CA LEU A 373 -8.34 10.18 10.95
C LEU A 373 -8.19 11.43 10.06
N LEU A 374 -9.22 12.30 9.99
CA LEU A 374 -9.10 13.59 9.28
C LEU A 374 -8.05 14.50 9.92
N ILE A 375 -8.01 14.57 11.26
CA ILE A 375 -7.01 15.35 12.01
C ILE A 375 -5.60 14.77 11.74
N THR A 376 -5.47 13.45 11.74
CA THR A 376 -4.20 12.77 11.45
C THR A 376 -3.71 13.07 10.03
N LEU A 377 -4.60 13.15 9.05
CA LEU A 377 -4.25 13.54 7.69
C LEU A 377 -3.72 14.98 7.62
N VAL A 378 -4.35 15.91 8.36
CA VAL A 378 -3.87 17.30 8.46
C VAL A 378 -2.48 17.33 9.11
N ILE A 379 -2.27 16.60 10.22
CA ILE A 379 -0.97 16.51 10.89
C ILE A 379 0.09 15.94 9.94
N PHE A 380 -0.24 14.86 9.22
CA PHE A 380 0.63 14.23 8.23
C PHE A 380 1.07 15.23 7.15
N PHE A 381 0.12 15.97 6.58
CA PHE A 381 0.41 17.03 5.62
C PHE A 381 1.32 18.13 6.21
N MET A 382 1.04 18.55 7.44
CA MET A 382 1.83 19.56 8.14
C MET A 382 3.27 19.09 8.40
N ILE A 383 3.50 17.82 8.74
CA ILE A 383 4.84 17.25 8.91
C ILE A 383 5.65 17.40 7.62
N PHE A 384 5.08 17.06 6.46
CA PHE A 384 5.78 17.18 5.17
C PHE A 384 6.04 18.62 4.76
N GLN A 385 5.10 19.53 5.03
CA GLN A 385 5.28 20.97 4.80
C GLN A 385 6.42 21.54 5.65
N LEU A 386 6.45 21.21 6.94
CA LEU A 386 7.50 21.66 7.86
C LEU A 386 8.87 21.06 7.51
N ALA A 387 8.88 19.83 6.99
CA ALA A 387 10.09 19.15 6.50
C ALA A 387 10.59 19.68 5.15
N GLY A 388 9.88 20.61 4.51
CA GLY A 388 10.25 21.14 3.19
C GLY A 388 10.17 20.10 2.08
N TRP A 389 9.18 19.20 2.15
CA TRP A 389 8.95 18.12 1.17
C TRP A 389 10.12 17.14 1.05
N LYS A 390 10.69 16.76 2.19
CA LYS A 390 11.77 15.75 2.26
C LYS A 390 11.38 14.63 3.21
N LEU A 391 11.51 13.39 2.76
CA LEU A 391 11.44 12.23 3.64
C LEU A 391 12.83 11.91 4.15
N ASN A 392 13.00 12.08 5.46
CA ASN A 392 14.23 11.74 6.19
C ASN A 392 13.86 10.92 7.45
N ARG A 393 14.89 10.40 8.14
CA ARG A 393 14.70 9.66 9.40
C ARG A 393 13.96 10.45 10.49
N MET A 394 14.05 11.78 10.49
CA MET A 394 13.38 12.62 11.50
C MET A 394 11.88 12.73 11.23
N VAL A 395 11.49 12.88 9.96
CA VAL A 395 10.09 12.80 9.52
C VAL A 395 9.53 11.42 9.81
N GLY A 396 10.29 10.36 9.50
CA GLY A 396 9.90 8.99 9.82
C GLY A 396 9.67 8.77 11.32
N LEU A 397 10.64 9.17 12.15
CA LEU A 397 10.52 9.07 13.60
C LEU A 397 9.33 9.90 14.14
N THR A 398 9.13 11.11 13.62
CA THR A 398 7.99 11.96 14.00
C THR A 398 6.66 11.28 13.65
N CYS A 399 6.53 10.70 12.46
CA CYS A 399 5.33 9.98 12.05
C CYS A 399 5.05 8.77 12.97
N LEU A 400 6.07 8.00 13.34
CA LEU A 400 5.91 6.88 14.29
C LEU A 400 5.50 7.35 15.69
N LEU A 401 6.04 8.47 16.17
CA LEU A 401 5.64 9.04 17.45
C LEU A 401 4.17 9.48 17.43
N VAL A 402 3.73 10.15 16.36
CA VAL A 402 2.32 10.53 16.18
C VAL A 402 1.44 9.29 16.09
N TYR A 403 1.89 8.22 15.40
CA TYR A 403 1.15 6.96 15.33
C TYR A 403 1.01 6.30 16.70
N ALA A 404 2.09 6.23 17.49
CA ALA A 404 2.05 5.69 18.84
C ALA A 404 1.09 6.50 19.74
N LEU A 405 1.11 7.82 19.65
CA LEU A 405 0.17 8.69 20.37
C LEU A 405 -1.27 8.46 19.95
N TYR A 406 -1.53 8.29 18.65
CA TYR A 406 -2.86 7.96 18.13
C TYR A 406 -3.37 6.63 18.70
N ILE A 407 -2.55 5.57 18.68
CA ILE A 407 -2.94 4.25 19.21
C ILE A 407 -3.21 4.33 20.71
N ILE A 408 -2.36 5.02 21.47
CA ILE A 408 -2.57 5.24 22.91
C ILE A 408 -3.90 5.97 23.14
N PHE A 409 -4.16 7.05 22.40
CA PHE A 409 -5.38 7.82 22.53
C PHE A 409 -6.62 6.99 22.16
N ALA A 410 -6.59 6.25 21.06
CA ALA A 410 -7.66 5.36 20.64
C ALA A 410 -7.98 4.29 21.70
N CYS A 411 -6.95 3.65 22.26
CA CYS A 411 -7.11 2.69 23.35
C CYS A 411 -7.71 3.33 24.61
N LEU A 412 -7.25 4.52 25.02
CA LEU A 412 -7.77 5.21 26.21
C LEU A 412 -9.24 5.61 26.05
N PHE A 413 -9.66 5.99 24.83
CA PHE A 413 -11.06 6.26 24.52
C PHE A 413 -11.92 5.00 24.66
N GLU A 414 -11.46 3.88 24.11
CA GLU A 414 -12.19 2.62 24.16
C GLU A 414 -12.32 2.07 25.60
N PHE A 415 -11.26 2.15 26.42
CA PHE A 415 -11.29 1.70 27.81
C PHE A 415 -12.08 2.63 28.74
N ASN A 416 -12.90 3.53 28.18
CA ASN A 416 -13.77 4.45 28.91
C ASN A 416 -13.05 5.36 29.92
N VAL A 417 -11.76 5.65 29.69
CA VAL A 417 -10.95 6.46 30.62
C VAL A 417 -11.46 7.90 30.66
N PHE A 418 -11.91 8.43 29.53
CA PHE A 418 -12.44 9.80 29.41
C PHE A 418 -13.96 9.91 29.66
N GLY A 419 -14.68 8.78 29.73
CA GLY A 419 -16.13 8.71 29.89
C GLY A 419 -16.70 7.35 29.45
N TYR A 420 -17.96 7.06 29.78
CA TYR A 420 -18.65 5.84 29.34
C TYR A 420 -19.11 5.98 27.88
N PHE A 421 -18.23 5.62 26.94
CA PHE A 421 -18.48 5.64 25.49
C PHE A 421 -18.73 4.24 24.91
N ASN A 422 -18.25 3.20 25.58
CA ASN A 422 -18.52 1.80 25.25
C ASN A 422 -19.16 1.06 26.45
N PRO A 423 -20.50 0.99 26.55
CA PRO A 423 -21.14 0.18 27.58
C PRO A 423 -20.87 -1.33 27.35
N PRO A 424 -20.75 -2.15 28.40
CA PRO A 424 -20.53 -3.59 28.24
C PRO A 424 -21.64 -4.23 27.40
N THR A 425 -21.24 -5.07 26.45
CA THR A 425 -22.15 -5.76 25.50
C THR A 425 -23.02 -6.84 26.16
N CYS A 426 -22.82 -7.14 27.45
CA CYS A 426 -23.65 -8.05 28.23
C CYS A 426 -23.88 -7.51 29.65
N TYR A 427 -25.14 -7.43 30.06
CA TYR A 427 -25.53 -7.39 31.47
C TYR A 427 -25.53 -8.84 32.00
N PRO A 428 -24.97 -9.13 33.18
CA PRO A 428 -25.02 -10.46 33.78
C PRO A 428 -26.43 -10.89 34.18
#